data_AF-A0A968YUY4-F1
#
_entry.id   AF-A0A968YUY4-F1
#
_cell.length_a   1.000
_cell.length_b   1.000
_cell.length_c   1.000
_cell.angle_alpha   90.00
_cell.angle_beta   90.00
_cell.angle_gamma   90.00
#
_symmetry.space_group_name_H-M   'P 1'
#
loop_
_entity.id
_entity.type
_entity.pdbx_description
1 polymer ?
#
loop_
_entity_poly.entity_id
_entity_poly.type
_entity_poly.pdbx_seq_one_letter_code
_entity_poly.pdbx_strand_id
1 'polypeptide(L)'
;MEFDFLPKLPKSNLDDRTFQDLVDECILRIPRYCPEWTNYNPGDPGITLVELFAWLTDQMLIRFNQVPRRNFIVFLELLGIRLQPAAPAFTELTFYLSADLPSTYEIPTGTEVATVRMEQEEAIVFSTEGPLRIGNPRIRHFLTAETTELIPQGLRDRLTNLWSQAPDGSWEGQEQFVFDEHPQPGNCVYLVFEPEQEIAGNVLALKLRGEPATATGIDPDYS
;
A
#
# COMPACT_ATOMS: atom_id res chain seq x y z
N MET A 1 -5.81 11.21 -22.29
CA MET A 1 -5.35 9.87 -22.71
C MET A 1 -6.09 9.53 -23.98
N GLU A 2 -5.43 9.56 -25.13
CA GLU A 2 -5.97 9.02 -26.38
C GLU A 2 -5.58 7.54 -26.47
N PHE A 3 -6.54 6.67 -26.72
CA PHE A 3 -6.33 5.22 -26.82
C PHE A 3 -6.27 4.80 -28.29
N ASP A 4 -5.06 4.63 -28.82
CA ASP A 4 -4.74 4.42 -30.25
C ASP A 4 -5.08 3.01 -30.80
N PHE A 5 -5.65 2.13 -29.97
CA PHE A 5 -5.99 0.75 -30.35
C PHE A 5 -7.48 0.52 -30.66
N LEU A 6 -8.35 1.51 -30.45
CA LEU A 6 -9.77 1.39 -30.79
C LEU A 6 -9.98 1.77 -32.26
N PRO A 7 -10.55 0.91 -33.13
CA PRO A 7 -10.93 1.29 -34.48
C PRO A 7 -11.80 2.54 -34.38
N LYS A 8 -11.50 3.61 -35.15
CA LYS A 8 -12.14 4.94 -35.07
C LYS A 8 -13.64 4.82 -34.78
N LEU A 9 -13.99 4.81 -33.50
CA LEU A 9 -15.38 4.72 -33.06
C LEU A 9 -16.06 6.01 -33.53
N PRO A 10 -17.37 5.97 -33.86
CA PRO A 10 -18.08 7.18 -34.23
C PRO A 10 -17.81 8.26 -33.18
N LYS A 11 -17.55 9.50 -33.62
CA LYS A 11 -17.30 10.66 -32.76
C LYS A 11 -18.25 10.60 -31.56
N SER A 12 -17.74 10.82 -30.34
CA SER A 12 -18.59 10.89 -29.14
C SER A 12 -19.71 11.92 -29.29
N ASN A 13 -19.46 12.93 -30.11
CA ASN A 13 -20.41 13.90 -30.58
C ASN A 13 -21.02 13.43 -31.92
N LEU A 14 -22.25 12.93 -31.86
CA LEU A 14 -22.99 12.42 -33.02
C LEU A 14 -23.46 13.56 -33.94
N ASP A 15 -23.68 14.75 -33.38
CA ASP A 15 -24.05 15.97 -34.09
C ASP A 15 -23.37 17.17 -33.41
N ASP A 16 -22.38 17.75 -34.09
CA ASP A 16 -21.51 18.80 -33.58
C ASP A 16 -21.99 20.23 -33.87
N ARG A 17 -23.21 20.39 -34.39
CA ARG A 17 -23.81 21.71 -34.60
C ARG A 17 -24.09 22.41 -33.28
N THR A 18 -23.65 23.65 -33.19
CA THR A 18 -23.95 24.56 -32.09
C THR A 18 -25.22 25.34 -32.36
N PHE A 19 -25.77 25.99 -31.33
CA PHE A 19 -26.82 27.00 -31.48
C PHE A 19 -26.58 27.96 -32.65
N GLN A 20 -25.36 28.51 -32.78
CA GLN A 20 -25.06 29.49 -33.82
C GLN A 20 -25.10 28.86 -35.21
N ASP A 21 -24.57 27.65 -35.36
CA ASP A 21 -24.62 26.91 -36.63
C ASP A 21 -26.06 26.66 -37.07
N LEU A 22 -26.95 26.36 -36.11
CA LEU A 22 -28.38 26.15 -36.35
C LEU A 22 -29.10 27.44 -36.76
N VAL A 23 -28.78 28.57 -36.13
CA VAL A 23 -29.32 29.88 -36.49
C VAL A 23 -28.86 30.29 -37.89
N ASP A 24 -27.56 30.20 -38.17
CA ASP A 24 -26.97 30.59 -39.44
C ASP A 24 -27.50 29.72 -40.59
N GLU A 25 -27.62 28.41 -40.37
CA GLU A 25 -28.20 27.47 -41.34
C GLU A 25 -29.67 27.80 -41.65
N CYS A 26 -30.46 28.17 -40.64
CA CYS A 26 -31.84 28.61 -40.82
C CYS A 26 -31.93 29.91 -41.61
N ILE A 27 -31.11 30.92 -41.27
CA ILE A 27 -31.08 32.22 -41.96
C ILE A 27 -30.71 32.03 -43.44
N LEU A 28 -29.68 31.23 -43.73
CA LEU A 28 -29.25 30.91 -45.10
C LEU A 28 -30.36 30.26 -45.95
N ARG A 29 -31.32 29.60 -45.30
CA ARG A 29 -32.44 28.92 -45.96
C ARG A 29 -33.65 29.82 -46.20
N ILE A 30 -33.77 30.96 -45.52
CA ILE A 30 -34.94 31.86 -45.63
C ILE A 30 -35.23 32.26 -47.10
N PRO A 31 -34.26 32.72 -47.91
CA PRO A 31 -34.54 33.17 -49.28
C PRO A 31 -35.13 32.07 -50.18
N ARG A 32 -34.89 30.80 -49.84
CA ARG A 32 -35.39 29.64 -50.58
C ARG A 32 -36.81 29.26 -50.18
N TYR A 33 -37.12 29.31 -48.88
CA TYR A 33 -38.39 28.80 -48.36
C TYR A 33 -39.44 29.88 -48.10
N CYS A 34 -39.01 31.09 -47.76
CA CYS A 34 -39.87 32.24 -47.46
C CYS A 34 -39.33 33.50 -48.18
N PRO A 35 -39.33 33.55 -49.52
CA PRO A 35 -38.78 34.67 -50.29
C PRO A 35 -39.47 36.03 -50.00
N GLU A 36 -40.70 36.01 -49.50
CA GLU A 36 -41.45 37.18 -49.05
C GLU A 36 -40.89 37.82 -47.76
N TRP A 37 -40.14 37.06 -46.97
CA TRP A 37 -39.53 37.54 -45.74
C TRP A 37 -38.20 38.21 -46.06
N THR A 38 -38.17 39.54 -46.01
CA THR A 38 -37.02 40.36 -46.48
C THR A 38 -36.28 41.09 -45.35
N ASN A 39 -36.85 41.09 -44.14
CA ASN A 39 -36.24 41.70 -42.96
C ASN A 39 -35.54 40.61 -42.14
N TYR A 40 -34.22 40.73 -41.93
CA TYR A 40 -33.45 39.76 -41.14
C TYR A 40 -32.79 40.41 -39.92
N ASN A 41 -33.34 41.54 -39.46
CA ASN A 41 -32.79 42.24 -38.31
C ASN A 41 -33.03 41.44 -37.01
N PRO A 42 -32.15 41.53 -36.00
CA PRO A 42 -32.34 40.85 -34.71
C PRO A 42 -33.64 41.21 -33.99
N GLY A 43 -34.21 42.37 -34.26
CA GLY A 43 -35.51 42.79 -33.72
C GLY A 43 -36.73 42.22 -34.45
N ASP A 44 -36.54 41.42 -35.50
CA ASP A 44 -37.64 40.76 -36.20
C ASP A 44 -38.17 39.57 -35.37
N PRO A 45 -39.47 39.51 -35.03
CA PRO A 45 -40.05 38.40 -34.30
C PRO A 45 -39.87 37.04 -35.00
N GLY A 46 -39.74 37.00 -36.33
CA GLY A 46 -39.41 35.78 -37.05
C GLY A 46 -38.02 35.25 -36.74
N ILE A 47 -37.03 36.15 -36.61
CA ILE A 47 -35.66 35.80 -36.21
C ILE A 47 -35.65 35.30 -34.76
N THR A 48 -36.42 35.92 -33.86
CA THR A 48 -36.59 35.43 -32.48
C THR A 48 -37.14 34.00 -32.42
N LEU A 49 -38.06 33.64 -33.32
CA LEU A 49 -38.55 32.25 -33.42
C LEU A 49 -37.47 31.30 -33.92
N VAL A 50 -36.67 31.70 -34.91
CA VAL A 50 -35.52 30.92 -35.39
C VAL A 50 -34.54 30.65 -34.24
N GLU A 51 -34.19 31.67 -33.47
CA GLU A 51 -33.34 31.53 -32.28
C GLU A 51 -33.97 30.60 -31.24
N LEU A 52 -35.26 30.73 -30.94
CA LEU A 52 -35.94 29.85 -29.99
C LEU A 52 -35.88 28.38 -30.42
N PHE A 53 -36.16 28.08 -31.69
CA PHE A 53 -36.11 26.70 -32.19
C PHE A 53 -34.69 26.17 -32.32
N ALA A 54 -33.72 27.01 -32.67
CA ALA A 54 -32.31 26.66 -32.65
C ALA A 54 -31.87 26.28 -31.23
N TRP A 55 -32.29 27.06 -30.22
CA TRP A 55 -32.02 26.76 -28.81
C TRP A 55 -32.66 25.44 -28.36
N LEU A 56 -33.94 25.20 -28.67
CA LEU A 56 -34.61 23.93 -28.34
C LEU A 56 -33.90 22.73 -28.99
N THR A 57 -33.43 22.90 -30.23
CA THR A 57 -32.70 21.86 -30.96
C THR A 57 -31.33 21.61 -30.34
N ASP A 58 -30.58 22.67 -30.01
CA ASP A 58 -29.29 22.58 -29.32
C ASP A 58 -29.43 21.82 -27.98
N GLN A 59 -30.47 22.10 -27.19
CA GLN A 59 -30.76 21.34 -25.97
C GLN A 59 -31.07 19.85 -26.23
N MET A 60 -31.70 19.53 -27.35
CA MET A 60 -31.94 18.14 -27.76
C MET A 60 -30.64 17.45 -28.19
N LEU A 61 -29.78 18.15 -28.95
CA LEU A 61 -28.48 17.63 -29.38
C LEU A 61 -27.58 17.28 -28.20
N ILE A 62 -27.58 18.10 -27.13
CA ILE A 62 -26.86 17.80 -25.88
C ILE A 62 -27.24 16.42 -25.33
N ARG A 63 -28.54 16.08 -25.33
CA ARG A 63 -29.02 14.77 -24.83
C ARG A 63 -28.70 13.64 -25.79
N PHE A 64 -28.86 13.88 -27.09
CA PHE A 64 -28.55 12.90 -28.12
C PHE A 64 -27.08 12.47 -28.09
N ASN A 65 -26.18 13.43 -27.85
CA ASN A 65 -24.74 13.19 -27.71
C ASN A 65 -24.34 12.44 -26.43
N GLN A 66 -25.27 12.15 -25.51
CA GLN A 66 -25.03 11.27 -24.35
C GLN A 66 -25.31 9.79 -24.66
N VAL A 67 -26.00 9.48 -25.76
CA VAL A 67 -26.36 8.09 -26.15
C VAL A 67 -25.13 7.19 -26.32
N PRO A 68 -24.03 7.60 -26.98
CA PRO A 68 -22.86 6.75 -27.14
C PRO A 68 -22.26 6.29 -25.81
N ARG A 69 -22.16 7.21 -24.83
CA ARG A 69 -21.64 6.90 -23.50
C ARG A 69 -22.53 5.89 -22.77
N ARG A 70 -23.85 6.04 -22.86
CA ARG A 70 -24.79 5.10 -22.24
C ARG A 70 -24.70 3.71 -22.86
N ASN A 71 -24.62 3.63 -24.18
CA ASN A 71 -24.46 2.37 -24.89
C ASN A 71 -23.15 1.68 -24.52
N PHE A 72 -22.04 2.44 -24.43
CA PHE A 72 -20.75 1.91 -24.00
C PHE A 72 -20.82 1.25 -22.62
N ILE A 73 -21.46 1.91 -21.63
CA ILE A 73 -21.64 1.34 -20.28
C ILE A 73 -22.45 0.04 -20.35
N VAL A 74 -23.56 0.02 -21.09
CA VAL A 74 -24.41 -1.17 -21.24
C VAL A 74 -23.65 -2.31 -21.91
N PHE A 75 -22.81 -2.02 -22.93
CA PHE A 75 -21.97 -3.04 -23.54
C PHE A 75 -20.93 -3.62 -22.57
N LEU A 76 -20.31 -2.79 -21.73
CA LEU A 76 -19.42 -3.27 -20.67
C LEU A 76 -20.17 -4.19 -19.70
N GLU A 77 -21.36 -3.80 -19.27
CA GLU A 77 -22.21 -4.62 -18.38
C GLU A 77 -22.61 -5.96 -19.03
N LEU A 78 -22.95 -5.96 -20.32
CA LEU A 78 -23.28 -7.17 -21.08
C LEU A 78 -22.09 -8.12 -21.23
N LEU A 79 -20.87 -7.58 -21.34
CA LEU A 79 -19.63 -8.37 -21.32
C LEU A 79 -19.27 -8.89 -19.92
N GLY A 80 -20.08 -8.57 -18.90
CA GLY A 80 -19.83 -8.95 -17.51
C GLY A 80 -18.78 -8.09 -16.81
N ILE A 81 -18.34 -6.99 -17.45
CA ILE A 81 -17.40 -6.05 -16.85
C ILE A 81 -18.16 -5.24 -15.80
N ARG A 82 -17.69 -5.29 -14.55
CA ARG A 82 -18.24 -4.53 -13.43
C ARG A 82 -17.17 -3.65 -12.83
N LEU A 83 -17.59 -2.53 -12.23
CA LEU A 83 -16.71 -1.76 -11.38
C LEU A 83 -16.23 -2.65 -10.23
N GLN A 84 -14.93 -2.63 -9.98
CA GLN A 84 -14.37 -3.33 -8.82
C GLN A 84 -14.88 -2.65 -7.55
N PRO A 85 -15.30 -3.44 -6.53
CA PRO A 85 -15.65 -2.87 -5.25
C PRO A 85 -14.42 -2.19 -4.63
N ALA A 86 -14.66 -1.28 -3.69
CA ALA A 86 -13.59 -0.72 -2.88
C ALA A 86 -12.84 -1.86 -2.16
N ALA A 87 -11.51 -1.88 -2.29
CA ALA A 87 -10.66 -2.82 -1.56
C ALA A 87 -10.26 -2.20 -0.21
N PRO A 88 -10.28 -2.97 0.89
CA PRO A 88 -9.78 -2.48 2.18
C PRO A 88 -8.28 -2.17 2.09
N ALA A 89 -7.84 -1.18 2.86
CA ALA A 89 -6.43 -0.85 3.00
C ALA A 89 -5.77 -1.80 4.02
N PHE A 90 -4.49 -2.10 3.81
CA PHE A 90 -3.66 -2.91 4.71
C PHE A 90 -2.39 -2.17 5.07
N THR A 91 -1.90 -2.38 6.29
CA THR A 91 -0.62 -1.84 6.76
C THR A 91 -0.03 -2.77 7.82
N GLU A 92 1.29 -2.73 7.96
CA GLU A 92 1.98 -3.36 9.07
C GLU A 92 1.84 -2.52 10.34
N LEU A 93 1.81 -3.20 11.49
CA LEU A 93 1.70 -2.59 12.81
C LEU A 93 2.80 -3.15 13.71
N THR A 94 3.36 -2.30 14.57
CA THR A 94 4.32 -2.71 15.61
C THR A 94 3.78 -2.28 16.96
N PHE A 95 3.67 -3.23 17.88
CA PHE A 95 3.29 -2.97 19.26
C PHE A 95 4.55 -2.84 20.12
N TYR A 96 4.64 -1.75 20.88
CA TYR A 96 5.69 -1.56 21.87
C TYR A 96 5.16 -1.86 23.26
N LEU A 97 5.91 -2.65 24.02
CA LEU A 97 5.60 -2.91 25.42
C LEU A 97 5.91 -1.68 26.26
N SER A 98 4.95 -1.28 27.11
CA SER A 98 5.17 -0.23 28.10
C SER A 98 5.87 -0.74 29.36
N ALA A 99 5.82 -2.05 29.61
CA ALA A 99 6.45 -2.72 30.74
C ALA A 99 6.71 -4.20 30.38
N ASP A 100 7.63 -4.83 31.12
CA ASP A 100 7.94 -6.24 30.95
C ASP A 100 6.74 -7.13 31.31
N LEU A 101 6.45 -8.12 30.47
CA LEU A 101 5.39 -9.08 30.68
C LEU A 101 5.97 -10.38 31.27
N PRO A 102 5.53 -10.83 32.46
CA PRO A 102 6.11 -12.00 33.12
C PRO A 102 5.78 -13.32 32.40
N SER A 103 4.68 -13.34 31.65
CA SER A 103 4.19 -14.49 30.88
C SER A 103 3.86 -14.08 29.45
N THR A 104 3.80 -15.06 28.55
CA THR A 104 3.31 -14.86 27.18
C THR A 104 1.96 -14.15 27.20
N TYR A 105 1.82 -13.13 26.35
CA TYR A 105 0.60 -12.35 26.20
C TYR A 105 0.11 -12.42 24.76
N GLU A 106 -1.19 -12.54 24.56
CA GLU A 106 -1.78 -12.60 23.22
C GLU A 106 -2.57 -11.32 22.97
N ILE A 107 -2.25 -10.64 21.87
CA ILE A 107 -3.08 -9.61 21.27
C ILE A 107 -4.08 -10.35 20.35
N PRO A 108 -5.39 -10.31 20.64
CA PRO A 108 -6.38 -11.02 19.84
C PRO A 108 -6.46 -10.51 18.40
N THR A 109 -6.94 -11.36 17.50
CA THR A 109 -7.46 -10.93 16.20
C THR A 109 -8.64 -9.96 16.40
N GLY A 110 -8.80 -9.00 15.50
CA GLY A 110 -9.82 -7.97 15.59
C GLY A 110 -9.50 -6.85 16.59
N THR A 111 -8.25 -6.76 17.07
CA THR A 111 -7.82 -5.63 17.91
C THR A 111 -7.86 -4.36 17.07
N GLU A 112 -8.66 -3.39 17.51
CA GLU A 112 -8.82 -2.11 16.81
C GLU A 112 -7.64 -1.17 17.09
N VAL A 113 -7.10 -0.60 16.02
CA VAL A 113 -6.10 0.47 16.08
C VAL A 113 -6.56 1.62 15.20
N ALA A 114 -6.24 2.85 15.57
CA ALA A 114 -6.69 4.02 14.84
C ALA A 114 -5.51 4.91 14.46
N THR A 115 -5.63 5.60 13.32
CA THR A 115 -4.73 6.71 13.00
C THR A 115 -4.91 7.85 13.99
N VAL A 116 -3.90 8.71 14.10
CA VAL A 116 -4.02 9.93 14.90
C VAL A 116 -5.09 10.83 14.27
N ARG A 117 -6.09 11.22 15.07
CA ARG A 117 -7.09 12.20 14.64
C ARG A 117 -6.40 13.54 14.37
N MET A 118 -6.61 14.11 13.19
CA MET A 118 -6.17 15.46 12.84
C MET A 118 -7.35 16.44 12.89
N GLU A 119 -7.10 17.75 12.89
CA GLU A 119 -8.19 18.75 12.96
C GLU A 119 -9.18 18.66 11.79
N GLN A 120 -8.73 18.18 10.62
CA GLN A 120 -9.50 18.11 9.38
C GLN A 120 -9.89 16.68 8.97
N GLU A 121 -9.41 15.65 9.67
CA GLU A 121 -9.62 14.25 9.30
C GLU A 121 -10.01 13.42 10.53
N GLU A 122 -11.12 12.68 10.40
CA GLU A 122 -11.50 11.69 11.41
C GLU A 122 -10.50 10.53 11.43
N ALA A 123 -10.34 9.90 12.60
CA ALA A 123 -9.46 8.76 12.74
C ALA A 123 -9.98 7.57 11.93
N ILE A 124 -9.10 6.95 11.15
CA ILE A 124 -9.42 5.74 10.40
C ILE A 124 -9.08 4.55 11.30
N VAL A 125 -10.07 3.70 11.54
CA VAL A 125 -9.93 2.49 12.36
C VAL A 125 -9.56 1.32 11.46
N PHE A 126 -8.51 0.60 11.85
CA PHE A 126 -8.09 -0.68 11.32
C PHE A 126 -8.29 -1.76 12.37
N SER A 127 -8.32 -3.02 11.96
CA SER A 127 -8.38 -4.17 12.86
C SER A 127 -7.30 -5.18 12.50
N THR A 128 -6.73 -5.85 13.50
CA THR A 128 -5.73 -6.91 13.27
C THR A 128 -6.38 -8.13 12.59
N GLU A 129 -5.75 -8.68 11.55
CA GLU A 129 -6.28 -9.87 10.87
C GLU A 129 -6.04 -11.17 11.65
N GLY A 130 -4.93 -11.26 12.37
CA GLY A 130 -4.53 -12.44 13.14
C GLY A 130 -4.15 -12.11 14.58
N PRO A 131 -4.10 -13.12 15.46
CA PRO A 131 -3.56 -12.94 16.79
C PRO A 131 -2.04 -12.70 16.72
N LEU A 132 -1.51 -11.84 17.60
CA LEU A 132 -0.08 -11.65 17.80
C LEU A 132 0.28 -12.12 19.21
N ARG A 133 1.20 -13.09 19.30
CA ARG A 133 1.71 -13.57 20.57
C ARG A 133 3.02 -12.88 20.92
N ILE A 134 3.02 -12.21 22.06
CA ILE A 134 4.19 -11.62 22.67
C ILE A 134 4.81 -12.68 23.57
N GLY A 135 5.85 -13.35 23.06
CA GLY A 135 6.59 -14.38 23.79
C GLY A 135 7.55 -13.78 24.81
N ASN A 136 7.95 -14.58 25.80
CA ASN A 136 9.01 -14.22 26.75
C ASN A 136 10.28 -15.02 26.43
N PRO A 137 11.07 -14.65 25.40
CA PRO A 137 12.13 -15.45 24.83
C PRO A 137 13.14 -15.94 25.87
N ARG A 138 13.34 -17.26 25.97
CA ARG A 138 14.41 -17.85 26.78
C ARG A 138 15.46 -18.47 25.89
N ILE A 139 16.72 -18.05 26.07
CA ILE A 139 17.87 -18.68 25.42
C ILE A 139 18.12 -20.01 26.12
N ARG A 140 18.15 -21.09 25.34
CA ARG A 140 18.41 -22.45 25.80
C ARG A 140 19.84 -22.90 25.49
N HIS A 141 20.32 -22.55 24.30
CA HIS A 141 21.70 -22.86 23.89
C HIS A 141 22.35 -21.67 23.19
N PHE A 142 23.65 -21.53 23.40
CA PHE A 142 24.53 -20.68 22.61
C PHE A 142 25.53 -21.58 21.91
N LEU A 143 25.38 -21.72 20.60
CA LEU A 143 26.14 -22.68 19.81
C LEU A 143 27.09 -21.96 18.85
N THR A 144 28.25 -22.56 18.61
CA THR A 144 29.24 -22.09 17.63
C THR A 144 29.48 -23.15 16.57
N ALA A 145 29.64 -22.74 15.32
CA ALA A 145 30.07 -23.60 14.22
C ALA A 145 31.19 -22.94 13.42
N GLU A 146 32.08 -23.76 12.85
CA GLU A 146 33.20 -23.30 12.04
C GLU A 146 32.76 -22.85 10.63
N THR A 147 31.60 -23.32 10.16
CA THR A 147 31.11 -23.02 8.81
C THR A 147 29.59 -22.79 8.81
N THR A 148 29.13 -21.82 8.02
CA THR A 148 27.69 -21.56 7.84
C THR A 148 27.06 -22.65 7.01
N GLU A 149 26.17 -23.42 7.62
CA GLU A 149 25.40 -24.47 6.94
C GLU A 149 23.89 -24.27 7.17
N LEU A 150 23.09 -24.66 6.18
CA LEU A 150 21.62 -24.69 6.29
C LEU A 150 21.14 -25.64 7.40
N ILE A 151 21.86 -26.74 7.60
CA ILE A 151 21.63 -27.71 8.68
C ILE A 151 23.02 -28.02 9.27
N PRO A 152 23.39 -27.40 10.41
CA PRO A 152 24.71 -27.58 10.99
C PRO A 152 24.94 -29.03 11.42
N GLN A 153 26.01 -29.66 10.92
CA GLN A 153 26.35 -31.05 11.31
C GLN A 153 27.21 -31.14 12.58
N GLY A 154 27.94 -30.06 12.91
CA GLY A 154 28.80 -29.97 14.09
C GLY A 154 28.55 -28.68 14.86
N LEU A 155 27.86 -28.79 16.00
CA LEU A 155 27.58 -27.66 16.89
C LEU A 155 28.35 -27.85 18.19
N ARG A 156 29.07 -26.80 18.63
CA ARG A 156 29.67 -26.76 19.96
C ARG A 156 28.81 -25.91 20.87
N ASP A 157 28.27 -26.51 21.91
CA ASP A 157 27.55 -25.78 22.97
C ASP A 157 28.55 -25.11 23.91
N ARG A 158 28.44 -23.79 24.03
CA ARG A 158 29.29 -22.96 24.90
C ARG A 158 28.60 -22.53 26.19
N LEU A 159 27.32 -22.86 26.34
CA LEU A 159 26.47 -22.41 27.43
C LEU A 159 26.32 -23.51 28.49
N THR A 160 26.05 -24.74 28.04
CA THR A 160 25.75 -25.88 28.93
C THR A 160 26.92 -26.17 29.89
N ASN A 161 26.63 -26.19 31.19
CA ASN A 161 27.57 -26.39 32.32
C ASN A 161 28.59 -25.27 32.61
N LEU A 162 28.62 -24.19 31.82
CA LEU A 162 29.57 -23.08 31.99
C LEU A 162 28.89 -21.79 32.43
N TRP A 163 27.62 -21.63 32.06
CA TRP A 163 26.81 -20.46 32.37
C TRP A 163 25.54 -20.91 33.09
N SER A 164 25.11 -20.12 34.07
CA SER A 164 23.88 -20.32 34.83
C SER A 164 22.99 -19.09 34.73
N GLN A 165 21.68 -19.32 34.66
CA GLN A 165 20.72 -18.23 34.65
C GLN A 165 20.49 -17.73 36.08
N ALA A 166 20.69 -16.43 36.29
CA ALA A 166 20.36 -15.74 37.52
C ALA A 166 18.83 -15.52 37.64
N PRO A 167 18.30 -15.26 38.86
CA PRO A 167 16.87 -15.06 39.07
C PRO A 167 16.26 -13.87 38.33
N ASP A 168 17.08 -12.89 37.92
CA ASP A 168 16.70 -11.74 37.11
C ASP A 168 16.65 -12.05 35.61
N GLY A 169 16.89 -13.30 35.22
CA GLY A 169 16.87 -13.78 33.84
C GLY A 169 18.19 -13.57 33.09
N SER A 170 19.17 -12.89 33.68
CA SER A 170 20.50 -12.73 33.10
C SER A 170 21.27 -14.05 33.13
N TRP A 171 22.14 -14.25 32.14
CA TRP A 171 23.04 -15.39 32.10
C TRP A 171 24.43 -14.94 32.53
N GLU A 172 25.00 -15.61 33.53
CA GLU A 172 26.36 -15.36 34.03
C GLU A 172 27.18 -16.64 33.98
N GLY A 173 28.46 -16.53 33.64
CA GLY A 173 29.35 -17.67 33.53
C GLY A 173 30.80 -17.26 33.27
N GLN A 174 31.64 -18.27 33.04
CA GLN A 174 33.04 -18.02 32.68
C GLN A 174 33.14 -17.41 31.27
N GLU A 175 34.13 -16.55 31.06
CA GLU A 175 34.44 -16.01 29.74
C GLU A 175 34.62 -17.13 28.71
N GLN A 176 34.03 -16.96 27.53
CA GLN A 176 34.10 -17.93 26.44
C GLN A 176 34.63 -17.26 25.17
N PHE A 177 35.65 -17.87 24.59
CA PHE A 177 36.09 -17.55 23.24
C PHE A 177 35.06 -18.08 22.24
N VAL A 178 34.21 -17.18 21.75
CA VAL A 178 33.15 -17.47 20.76
C VAL A 178 33.76 -17.90 19.43
N PHE A 179 34.88 -17.30 19.07
CA PHE A 179 35.69 -17.66 17.90
C PHE A 179 37.12 -17.96 18.32
N ASP A 180 37.85 -18.66 17.44
CA ASP A 180 39.28 -18.84 17.60
C ASP A 180 40.02 -17.50 17.45
N GLU A 181 41.29 -17.46 17.86
CA GLU A 181 42.15 -16.26 17.82
C GLU A 181 42.22 -15.60 16.43
N HIS A 182 42.07 -16.40 15.37
CA HIS A 182 42.00 -15.96 13.98
C HIS A 182 40.66 -16.39 13.35
N PRO A 183 39.56 -15.65 13.56
CA PRO A 183 38.25 -16.01 13.03
C PRO A 183 38.28 -16.05 11.51
N GLN A 184 37.68 -17.09 10.94
CA GLN A 184 37.59 -17.27 9.48
C GLN A 184 36.22 -16.84 8.95
N PRO A 185 36.14 -16.32 7.71
CA PRO A 185 34.86 -16.12 7.03
C PRO A 185 34.04 -17.42 7.04
N GLY A 186 32.82 -17.35 7.56
CA GLY A 186 31.93 -18.50 7.70
C GLY A 186 31.81 -19.06 9.12
N ASN A 187 32.65 -18.65 10.07
CA ASN A 187 32.40 -18.96 11.48
C ASN A 187 31.09 -18.31 11.96
N CYS A 188 30.26 -19.08 12.65
CA CYS A 188 28.89 -18.69 13.00
C CYS A 188 28.57 -18.90 14.48
N VAL A 189 27.67 -18.06 14.96
CA VAL A 189 27.03 -18.17 16.27
C VAL A 189 25.54 -18.40 16.06
N TYR A 190 24.99 -19.35 16.80
CA TYR A 190 23.57 -19.64 16.82
C TYR A 190 23.02 -19.42 18.22
N LEU A 191 21.97 -18.61 18.31
CA LEU A 191 21.15 -18.47 19.50
C LEU A 191 19.95 -19.39 19.37
N VAL A 192 19.84 -20.34 20.27
CA VAL A 192 18.72 -21.29 20.30
C VAL A 192 17.77 -20.86 21.39
N PHE A 193 16.55 -20.52 21.00
CA PHE A 193 15.48 -20.17 21.92
C PHE A 193 14.61 -21.39 22.25
N GLU A 194 13.92 -21.35 23.39
CA GLU A 194 12.99 -22.40 23.80
C GLU A 194 11.83 -22.52 22.78
N PRO A 195 11.60 -23.68 22.17
CA PRO A 195 10.60 -23.86 21.11
C PRO A 195 9.16 -23.74 21.62
N GLU A 196 8.93 -23.89 22.92
CA GLU A 196 7.61 -23.80 23.55
C GLU A 196 7.09 -22.37 23.58
N GLN A 197 7.96 -21.38 23.40
CA GLN A 197 7.62 -19.97 23.34
C GLN A 197 7.66 -19.49 21.89
N GLU A 198 6.48 -19.34 21.29
CA GLU A 198 6.36 -18.79 19.96
C GLU A 198 6.76 -17.31 19.95
N ILE A 199 7.85 -17.01 19.24
CA ILE A 199 8.42 -15.66 19.10
C ILE A 199 8.35 -15.15 17.66
N ALA A 200 7.58 -15.81 16.80
CA ALA A 200 7.35 -15.36 15.43
C ALA A 200 6.72 -13.95 15.45
N GLY A 201 7.22 -13.05 14.60
CA GLY A 201 6.76 -11.66 14.54
C GLY A 201 7.20 -10.78 15.72
N ASN A 202 7.98 -11.30 16.68
CA ASN A 202 8.52 -10.52 17.79
C ASN A 202 9.87 -9.91 17.42
N VAL A 203 10.12 -8.68 17.86
CA VAL A 203 11.46 -8.08 17.84
C VAL A 203 12.16 -8.43 19.15
N LEU A 204 13.31 -9.09 19.06
CA LEU A 204 14.09 -9.54 20.23
C LEU A 204 15.26 -8.58 20.47
N ALA A 205 15.34 -8.01 21.68
CA ALA A 205 16.51 -7.25 22.11
C ALA A 205 17.48 -8.17 22.86
N LEU A 206 18.73 -8.24 22.39
CA LEU A 206 19.79 -9.02 23.00
C LEU A 206 20.83 -8.09 23.60
N LYS A 207 21.08 -8.22 24.91
CA LYS A 207 22.12 -7.47 25.61
C LYS A 207 23.27 -8.41 25.94
N LEU A 208 24.40 -8.19 25.28
CA LEU A 208 25.63 -8.95 25.51
C LEU A 208 26.61 -8.09 26.31
N ARG A 209 27.29 -8.69 27.28
CA ARG A 209 28.38 -8.07 28.03
C ARG A 209 29.65 -8.87 27.74
N GLY A 210 30.67 -8.21 27.19
CA GLY A 210 31.99 -8.77 26.99
C GLY A 210 33.04 -7.96 27.75
N GLU A 211 34.19 -8.58 28.02
CA GLU A 211 35.37 -7.85 28.45
C GLU A 211 36.05 -7.20 27.24
N PRO A 212 36.69 -6.02 27.41
CA PRO A 212 37.47 -5.43 26.33
C PRO A 212 38.59 -6.39 25.93
N ALA A 213 38.74 -6.63 24.63
CA ALA A 213 39.85 -7.42 24.11
C ALA A 213 41.16 -6.86 24.67
N THR A 214 41.94 -7.69 25.35
CA THR A 214 43.29 -7.31 25.75
C THR A 214 44.03 -6.96 24.48
N ALA A 215 44.48 -5.71 24.34
CA ALA A 215 45.20 -5.26 23.16
C ALA A 215 46.45 -6.11 22.97
N THR A 216 46.39 -7.10 22.10
CA THR A 216 47.57 -7.77 21.56
C THR A 216 48.26 -6.79 20.64
N GLY A 217 49.07 -5.90 21.22
CA GLY A 217 49.91 -4.88 20.58
C GLY A 217 49.85 -4.79 19.05
N ILE A 218 48.77 -4.22 18.51
CA ILE A 218 48.76 -3.73 17.14
C ILE A 218 49.16 -2.26 17.25
N ASP A 219 50.41 -2.00 16.89
CA ASP A 219 50.93 -0.66 16.67
C ASP A 219 50.17 -0.04 15.47
N PRO A 220 49.39 1.04 15.66
CA PRO A 220 48.63 1.66 14.58
C PRO A 220 49.50 2.41 13.55
N ASP A 221 50.82 2.48 13.74
CA ASP A 221 51.73 3.27 12.89
C ASP A 221 52.45 2.49 11.76
N TYR A 222 52.09 1.23 11.49
CA TYR A 222 52.58 0.53 10.30
C TYR A 222 51.48 0.34 9.26
N SER A 223 51.45 1.29 8.32
CA SER A 223 50.76 1.25 7.03
C SER A 223 51.69 0.73 5.92
#